data_AF-A0A843EK94-F1
#
_entry.id   AF-A0A843EK94-F1
#
_cell.length_a   1.000
_cell.length_b   1.000
_cell.length_c   1.000
_cell.angle_alpha   90.00
_cell.angle_beta   90.00
_cell.angle_gamma   90.00
#
_symmetry.space_group_name_H-M   'P 1'
#
loop_
_entity.id
_entity.type
_entity.pdbx_description
1 polymer ?
#
loop_
_entity_poly.entity_id
_entity_poly.type
_entity_poly.pdbx_seq_one_letter_code
_entity_poly.pdbx_strand_id
1 'polypeptide(L)' 'MELILQIILLIVGFVLLIKGADLFVDGASNVAYNLKIPTIIVGLKIVAFGTSAPEAAVSITSA' A
#
# COMPACT_ATOMS: atom_id res chain seq x y z
N MET A 1 -10.73 -28.16 7.16
CA MET A 1 -11.40 -27.21 6.24
C MET A 1 -11.12 -25.77 6.68
N GLU A 2 -11.37 -25.43 7.94
CA GLU A 2 -11.10 -24.11 8.53
C GLU A 2 -9.68 -23.58 8.28
N LEU A 3 -8.65 -24.38 8.53
CA LEU A 3 -7.25 -23.96 8.34
C LEU A 3 -6.95 -23.55 6.88
N ILE A 4 -7.51 -24.28 5.91
CA ILE A 4 -7.32 -23.99 4.48
C ILE A 4 -7.99 -22.66 4.13
N LEU A 5 -9.20 -22.43 4.64
CA LEU A 5 -9.93 -21.19 4.44
C LEU A 5 -9.19 -19.99 5.05
N GLN A 6 -8.65 -20.14 6.27
CA GLN A 6 -7.85 -19.10 6.93
C GLN A 6 -6.59 -18.74 6.13
N ILE A 7 -5.87 -19.74 5.61
CA ILE A 7 -4.69 -19.50 4.77
C ILE A 7 -5.06 -18.80 3.47
N ILE A 8 -6.17 -19.18 2.83
CA ILE A 8 -6.67 -18.51 1.62
C ILE A 8 -6.99 -17.04 1.91
N LEU A 9 -7.73 -16.77 2.99
CA LEU A 9 -8.08 -15.41 3.38
C LEU A 9 -6.83 -14.57 3.71
N LEU A 10 -5.83 -15.17 4.35
CA LEU A 10 -4.55 -14.51 4.63
C LEU A 10 -3.86 -14.08 3.33
N ILE A 11 -3.72 -15.00 2.37
CA ILE A 11 -3.05 -14.72 1.08
C ILE A 11 -3.82 -13.65 0.30
N VAL A 12 -5.15 -13.77 0.22
CA VAL A 12 -5.99 -12.79 -0.48
C VAL A 12 -5.88 -11.42 0.19
N GLY A 13 -5.91 -11.35 1.52
CA GLY A 13 -5.74 -10.12 2.28
C GLY A 13 -4.41 -9.43 2.00
N PHE A 14 -3.29 -10.17 2.02
CA PHE A 14 -1.98 -9.63 1.66
C PHE A 14 -1.92 -9.12 0.23
N VAL A 15 -2.45 -9.87 -0.73
CA VAL A 15 -2.49 -9.44 -2.15
C VAL A 15 -3.28 -8.14 -2.31
N LEU A 16 -4.42 -8.02 -1.64
CA LEU A 16 -5.24 -6.82 -1.68
C LEU A 16 -4.54 -5.62 -1.02
N LEU A 17 -3.86 -5.82 0.10
CA LEU A 17 -3.10 -4.76 0.77
C LEU A 17 -1.95 -4.25 -0.09
N ILE A 18 -1.14 -5.16 -0.64
CA ILE A 18 0.01 -4.81 -1.50
C ILE A 18 -0.48 -4.08 -2.75
N LYS A 19 -1.45 -4.65 -3.47
CA LYS A 19 -1.99 -3.98 -4.67
C LYS A 19 -2.68 -2.66 -4.36
N GLY A 20 -3.35 -2.56 -3.21
CA GLY A 20 -3.95 -1.31 -2.77
C GLY A 20 -2.91 -0.23 -2.52
N ALA A 21 -1.79 -0.58 -1.89
CA ALA A 21 -0.66 0.33 -1.68
C ALA A 21 0.00 0.75 -3.00
N ASP A 22 0.23 -0.19 -3.93
CA ASP A 22 0.79 0.11 -5.26
C ASP A 22 -0.09 1.09 -6.03
N LEU A 23 -1.40 0.80 -6.10
CA LEU A 23 -2.38 1.67 -6.77
C LEU A 23 -2.45 3.06 -6.13
N PHE A 24 -2.33 3.14 -4.80
CA PHE A 24 -2.26 4.39 -4.07
C PHE A 24 -1.01 5.19 -4.44
N VAL A 25 0.17 4.56 -4.45
CA VAL A 25 1.44 5.20 -4.82
C VAL A 25 1.39 5.70 -6.25
N ASP A 26 0.94 4.89 -7.19
CA ASP A 26 0.86 5.26 -8.60
C ASP A 26 -0.12 6.40 -8.83
N GLY A 27 -1.30 6.32 -8.22
CA GLY A 27 -2.32 7.36 -8.30
C GLY A 27 -1.83 8.69 -7.71
N ALA A 28 -1.30 8.66 -6.48
CA ALA A 28 -0.79 9.85 -5.81
C ALA A 28 0.43 10.44 -6.53
N SER A 29 1.34 9.61 -7.05
CA SER A 29 2.50 10.05 -7.81
C SER A 29 2.09 10.73 -9.11
N ASN A 30 1.14 10.16 -9.86
CA ASN A 30 0.61 10.79 -11.08
C ASN A 30 -0.04 12.15 -10.80
N VAL A 31 -0.80 12.27 -9.71
CA VAL A 31 -1.36 13.56 -9.29
C VAL A 31 -0.24 14.55 -8.98
N ALA A 32 0.79 14.15 -8.23
CA ALA A 32 1.91 15.01 -7.89
C ALA A 32 2.72 15.46 -9.14
N TYR A 33 2.92 14.58 -10.12
CA TYR A 33 3.54 14.93 -11.39
C TYR A 33 2.73 15.94 -12.19
N ASN A 34 1.41 15.78 -12.25
CA ASN A 34 0.50 16.75 -12.89
C ASN A 34 0.55 18.13 -12.21
N LEU A 35 0.81 18.15 -10.90
CA LEU A 35 1.02 19.37 -10.12
C LEU A 35 2.46 19.92 -10.18
N LYS A 36 3.34 19.34 -11.03
CA LYS A 36 4.75 19.72 -11.18
C LYS A 36 5.55 19.64 -9.88
N ILE A 37 5.17 18.73 -8.98
CA ILE A 37 5.95 18.47 -7.76
C ILE A 37 7.26 17.77 -8.15
N PRO A 38 8.42 18.16 -7.58
CA PRO A 38 9.69 17.53 -7.89
C PRO A 38 9.69 16.03 -7.57
N THR A 39 10.26 15.22 -8.47
CA THR A 39 10.33 13.75 -8.35
C THR A 39 10.97 13.28 -7.05
N ILE A 40 11.97 14.02 -6.55
CA ILE A 40 12.62 13.72 -5.26
C ILE A 40 11.61 13.76 -4.09
N ILE A 41 10.65 14.69 -4.11
CA ILE A 41 9.63 14.81 -3.06
C ILE A 41 8.62 13.66 -3.18
N VAL A 42 8.24 13.28 -4.39
CA VAL A 42 7.38 12.13 -4.66
C VAL A 42 8.02 10.85 -4.12
N GLY A 43 9.30 10.60 -4.42
CA GLY A 43 10.03 9.43 -3.93
C GLY A 43 10.20 9.42 -2.40
N LEU A 44 10.59 10.56 -1.81
CA LEU A 44 10.86 10.66 -0.37
C LEU A 44 9.59 10.65 0.49
N LYS A 45 8.42 11.00 -0.07
CA LYS A 45 7.16 11.09 0.67
C LYS A 45 6.16 10.03 0.26
N ILE A 46 5.73 10.05 -1.01
CA ILE A 46 4.63 9.21 -1.49
C ILE A 46 5.06 7.75 -1.57
N VAL A 47 6.21 7.49 -2.22
CA VAL A 47 6.71 6.11 -2.37
C VAL A 47 7.12 5.54 -1.02
N ALA A 48 7.90 6.28 -0.24
CA ALA A 48 8.32 5.86 1.10
C ALA A 48 7.14 5.58 2.06
N PHE A 49 6.05 6.33 1.93
CA PHE A 49 4.83 6.08 2.71
C PHE A 49 4.08 4.85 2.20
N GLY A 50 3.93 4.71 0.88
CA GLY A 50 3.22 3.60 0.28
C GLY A 50 3.85 2.23 0.55
N THR A 51 5.17 2.15 0.59
CA THR A 51 5.87 0.88 0.92
C THR A 51 5.63 0.40 2.35
N SER A 52 5.25 1.31 3.27
CA SER A 52 4.97 0.99 4.68
C SER A 52 3.47 1.00 5.00
N ALA A 53 2.63 1.28 4.00
CA ALA A 53 1.18 1.39 4.17
C ALA A 53 0.52 0.03 4.53
N PRO A 54 0.91 -1.11 3.91
CA PRO A 54 0.40 -2.41 4.33
C PRO A 54 0.71 -2.72 5.80
N GLU A 55 1.94 -2.49 6.26
CA GLU A 55 2.38 -2.74 7.62
C GLU A 55 1.68 -1.84 8.63
N ALA A 56 1.49 -0.57 8.29
CA ALA A 56 0.74 0.38 9.10
C ALA A 56 -0.73 -0.04 9.23
N ALA A 57 -1.36 -0.46 8.14
CA ALA A 57 -2.76 -0.91 8.13
C ALA A 57 -2.96 -2.15 9.02
N VAL A 58 -2.05 -3.13 8.94
CA VAL A 58 -2.08 -4.32 9.80
C VAL A 58 -1.86 -3.93 11.26
N SER A 59 -0.83 -3.11 11.53
CA SER A 59 -0.47 -2.70 12.90
C SER A 59 -1.61 -1.95 13.59
N ILE A 60 -2.25 -1.01 12.89
CA ILE A 60 -3.40 -0.25 13.41
C ILE A 60 -4.62 -1.15 13.63
N THR A 61 -4.86 -2.11 12.75
CA THR A 61 -6.01 -3.03 12.87
C THR A 61 -5.81 -4.07 13.97
N SER A 62 -4.56 -4.40 14.29
CA SER A 62 -4.21 -5.40 15.32
C SER A 62 -4.05 -4.83 16.74
N ALA A 63 -3.92 -3.51 16.86
CA ALA A 63 -3.80 -2.80 18.13
C ALA A 63 -5.17 -2.63 18.81
#